data_AF-A0A6J1S295-F1
#
_entry.id   AF-A0A6J1S295-F1
#
_cell.length_a   1.000
_cell.length_b   1.000
_cell.length_c   1.000
_cell.angle_alpha   90.00
_cell.angle_beta   90.00
_cell.angle_gamma   90.00
#
_symmetry.space_group_name_H-M   'P 1'
#
loop_
_entity.id
_entity.type
_entity.pdbx_description
1 polymer ?
#
loop_
_entity_poly.entity_id
_entity_poly.type
_entity_poly.pdbx_seq_one_letter_code
_entity_poly.pdbx_strand_id
1 'polypeptide(L)'
;MVQTRSSTRVLNDDILLLNGASITTIKKTIPADFLEKSEKSLLMEEKKPSTGKGLTKRSVSANNHNCNEIVNGNSKVNEALSKNGGDKEKDQTEKTHPMVYVVFFSLLLDLLAFTMILPLFPSLLDHYHKNDGPDGLYQGILRIVKYFQTFVGAPDQFNSVLFGGFLGSMFSYLQFVASPVVGGLSDVYGRRRVLLTCLVGIAFSYALWAVSHSFILFVMARFIGGLSKGNVSLSMSIMADVSSNKARGVGMALVGIAFSIGFIVGPVIGALFAKWAQAQTGAWFVWPATFALSLAIADILFVTACFKETLPKEKRAKSVANSLSQAASYIYVLDLFRFTAVKDLPSSDLKELQRLGVVYFMYLFLYSGLEFTLTFLTHHKFSYTKMQQGWMFFAIGLTMAVLQGSFVRRVPPSRTKSTAVLGLLLIIPSFICVGLASTPVLLYVGLFLFAVSTAMVVPCMTTLVSRLGADHQKGTVMGIFRSLGALARASGPIVASVAYWSVGSSTTYLVGGILLVVPWIMLKRSILE
;
A
#
# COMPACT_ATOMS: atom_id res chain seq x y z
N MET A 1 1.59 8.05 -65.63
CA MET A 1 2.02 9.21 -66.43
C MET A 1 1.61 10.48 -65.68
N VAL A 2 2.60 11.33 -65.34
CA VAL A 2 2.53 12.77 -65.00
C VAL A 2 1.54 13.18 -63.87
N GLN A 3 1.97 13.33 -62.61
CA GLN A 3 2.69 14.46 -61.97
C GLN A 3 1.77 15.63 -61.54
N THR A 4 1.64 15.84 -60.24
CA THR A 4 1.73 17.17 -59.60
C THR A 4 2.17 17.03 -58.14
N ARG A 5 3.38 17.54 -57.86
CA ARG A 5 3.91 17.93 -56.56
C ARG A 5 3.33 19.29 -56.17
N SER A 6 3.00 19.50 -54.90
CA SER A 6 3.39 20.67 -54.09
C SER A 6 2.57 20.71 -52.79
N SER A 7 3.14 21.33 -51.75
CA SER A 7 2.52 21.61 -50.44
C SER A 7 2.70 20.55 -49.33
N THR A 8 3.94 20.35 -48.89
CA THR A 8 4.25 20.14 -47.45
C THR A 8 5.71 20.49 -47.12
N ARG A 9 6.21 21.56 -47.75
CA ARG A 9 7.58 22.10 -47.55
C ARG A 9 7.50 23.39 -46.72
N VAL A 10 6.88 23.33 -45.54
CA VAL A 10 6.81 24.44 -44.56
C VAL A 10 6.92 23.95 -43.10
N LEU A 11 7.30 22.69 -42.84
CA LEU A 11 7.40 22.17 -41.46
C LEU A 11 8.78 21.63 -41.07
N ASN A 12 9.81 21.86 -41.89
CA ASN A 12 11.16 21.33 -41.65
C ASN A 12 12.21 22.39 -41.27
N ASP A 13 11.85 23.66 -41.11
CA ASP A 13 12.80 24.72 -40.75
C ASP A 13 12.73 25.16 -39.26
N ASP A 14 11.79 24.61 -38.47
CA ASP A 14 11.68 24.88 -37.02
C ASP A 14 12.26 23.77 -36.12
N ILE A 15 12.91 22.76 -36.71
CA ILE A 15 13.58 21.67 -35.98
C ILE A 15 15.07 21.65 -36.35
N LEU A 16 15.75 22.78 -36.21
CA LEU A 16 17.23 22.83 -36.29
C LEU A 16 17.89 24.04 -35.63
N LEU A 17 17.18 24.74 -34.72
CA LEU A 17 17.69 25.93 -34.03
C LEU A 17 17.55 25.94 -32.50
N LEU A 18 17.53 24.76 -31.84
CA LEU A 18 17.61 24.68 -30.37
C LEU A 18 18.48 23.52 -29.86
N ASN A 19 19.60 23.24 -30.55
CA ASN A 19 20.72 22.50 -29.98
C ASN A 19 21.96 23.40 -30.04
N GLY A 20 22.30 24.01 -28.90
CA GLY A 20 23.53 24.78 -28.75
C GLY A 20 23.32 26.25 -28.39
N ALA A 21 22.80 26.53 -27.19
CA ALA A 21 22.98 27.83 -26.54
C ALA A 21 22.93 27.71 -25.00
N SER A 22 24.14 27.67 -24.43
CA SER A 22 24.55 28.30 -23.17
C SER A 22 23.94 27.88 -21.82
N ILE A 23 24.73 27.06 -21.12
CA ILE A 23 24.89 26.96 -19.65
C ILE A 23 25.51 28.27 -19.08
N THR A 24 25.10 29.46 -19.54
CA THR A 24 25.79 30.72 -19.21
C THR A 24 24.89 31.95 -19.16
N THR A 25 23.61 31.81 -18.78
CA THR A 25 22.71 32.99 -18.65
C THR A 25 21.79 32.98 -17.42
N ILE A 26 22.08 32.21 -16.37
CA ILE A 26 21.41 32.40 -15.06
C ILE A 26 22.46 32.36 -13.94
N LYS A 27 23.37 33.33 -13.98
CA LYS A 27 24.32 33.67 -12.91
C LYS A 27 24.64 35.16 -12.99
N LYS A 28 23.62 36.03 -12.91
CA LYS A 28 23.81 37.48 -12.85
C LYS A 28 22.57 38.27 -12.38
N THR A 29 21.99 37.91 -11.24
CA THR A 29 21.07 38.82 -10.53
C THR A 29 20.92 38.46 -9.04
N ILE A 30 21.96 38.61 -8.23
CA ILE A 30 21.83 38.75 -6.76
C ILE A 30 22.89 39.76 -6.28
N PRO A 31 22.53 40.86 -5.58
CA PRO A 31 23.47 41.86 -5.07
C PRO A 31 24.38 41.32 -3.96
N ALA A 32 25.61 41.81 -3.90
CA ALA A 32 26.72 41.32 -3.06
C ALA A 32 26.67 41.75 -1.58
N ASP A 33 25.59 42.35 -1.09
CA ASP A 33 25.54 42.97 0.25
C ASP A 33 24.80 42.15 1.33
N PHE A 34 24.51 40.87 1.06
CA PHE A 34 23.77 40.03 2.01
C PHE A 34 24.59 38.90 2.67
N LEU A 35 25.87 38.74 2.27
CA LEU A 35 26.76 37.70 2.80
C LEU A 35 27.74 38.20 3.89
N GLU A 36 27.78 39.49 4.20
CA GLU A 36 28.73 40.03 5.19
C GLU A 36 28.16 40.17 6.62
N LYS A 37 26.89 39.79 6.84
CA LYS A 37 26.20 39.95 8.13
C LYS A 37 25.93 38.65 8.91
N SER A 38 26.35 37.49 8.39
CA SER A 38 26.21 36.19 9.08
C SER A 38 27.55 35.58 9.52
N GLU A 39 28.70 36.11 9.08
CA GLU A 39 30.03 35.62 9.47
C GLU A 39 30.64 36.38 10.66
N LYS A 40 30.09 37.55 11.04
CA LYS A 40 30.57 38.35 12.18
C LYS A 40 29.95 38.00 13.54
N SER A 41 29.01 37.04 13.61
CA SER A 41 28.40 36.57 14.86
C SER A 41 28.95 35.23 15.38
N LEU A 42 29.96 34.65 14.72
CA LEU A 42 30.54 33.34 15.07
C LEU A 42 32.04 33.39 15.45
N LEU A 43 32.63 34.58 15.58
CA LEU A 43 34.06 34.77 15.88
C LEU A 43 34.33 35.70 17.08
N MET A 44 33.46 35.68 18.09
CA MET A 44 33.67 36.36 19.37
C MET A 44 33.33 35.43 20.53
N GLU A 45 34.17 34.42 20.76
CA GLU A 45 34.43 33.92 22.12
C GLU A 45 35.80 33.21 22.15
N GLU A 46 36.84 34.01 22.39
CA GLU A 46 38.20 33.57 22.62
C GLU A 46 38.38 33.05 24.06
N LYS A 47 38.99 31.86 24.18
CA LYS A 47 40.07 31.48 25.10
C LYS A 47 40.21 32.23 26.45
N LYS A 48 40.37 31.46 27.55
CA LYS A 48 41.63 31.32 28.35
C LYS A 48 41.51 30.28 29.51
N PRO A 49 42.63 29.82 30.15
CA PRO A 49 42.85 28.43 30.57
C PRO A 49 43.27 28.19 32.05
N SER A 50 43.44 26.90 32.36
CA SER A 50 44.32 26.28 33.38
C SER A 50 43.82 26.14 34.83
N THR A 51 43.82 24.90 35.35
CA THR A 51 44.72 24.39 36.43
C THR A 51 44.29 22.99 36.87
N GLY A 52 45.27 22.13 37.18
CA GLY A 52 45.09 20.71 37.51
C GLY A 52 45.11 20.38 39.01
N LYS A 53 45.06 19.05 39.25
CA LYS A 53 45.29 18.23 40.47
C LYS A 53 44.18 17.16 40.46
N GLY A 54 44.38 15.86 40.62
CA GLY A 54 45.46 15.01 41.13
C GLY A 54 44.77 13.74 41.68
N LEU A 55 45.54 12.67 41.94
CA LEU A 55 45.19 11.41 42.65
C LEU A 55 44.51 10.30 41.83
N THR A 56 44.91 9.02 41.85
CA THR A 56 46.12 8.31 42.30
C THR A 56 46.04 6.89 41.73
N LYS A 57 47.15 6.37 41.21
CA LYS A 57 47.36 4.93 40.98
C LYS A 57 47.62 4.23 42.33
N ARG A 58 47.10 3.01 42.50
CA ARG A 58 47.72 2.00 43.38
C ARG A 58 47.69 0.63 42.71
N SER A 59 48.88 0.20 42.31
CA SER A 59 49.26 -1.18 42.03
C SER A 59 49.83 -1.80 43.30
N VAL A 60 49.52 -3.07 43.60
CA VAL A 60 50.38 -3.94 44.42
C VAL A 60 50.35 -5.36 43.84
N SER A 61 51.53 -5.96 43.80
CA SER A 61 51.92 -7.24 43.23
C SER A 61 51.88 -8.38 44.27
N ALA A 62 51.62 -9.59 43.76
CA ALA A 62 52.07 -10.93 44.18
C ALA A 62 51.96 -11.41 45.65
N ASN A 63 51.31 -12.57 45.85
CA ASN A 63 52.02 -13.77 46.27
C ASN A 63 51.22 -15.07 46.04
N ASN A 64 51.95 -16.14 45.76
CA ASN A 64 51.51 -17.49 45.45
C ASN A 64 51.69 -18.37 46.70
N HIS A 65 50.67 -19.15 47.13
CA HIS A 65 50.81 -20.52 47.66
C HIS A 65 49.49 -21.11 48.20
N ASN A 66 49.42 -22.45 48.09
CA ASN A 66 48.49 -23.43 48.69
C ASN A 66 47.16 -23.79 47.99
N CYS A 67 47.33 -24.65 46.98
CA CYS A 67 46.70 -25.94 46.73
C CYS A 67 45.56 -26.49 47.64
N ASN A 68 44.62 -27.11 46.92
CA ASN A 68 43.95 -28.39 47.22
C ASN A 68 42.94 -28.44 48.37
N GLU A 69 41.76 -27.83 48.18
CA GLU A 69 40.55 -28.34 48.83
C GLU A 69 39.21 -27.90 48.18
N ILE A 70 39.15 -27.68 46.85
CA ILE A 70 37.88 -27.28 46.22
C ILE A 70 37.74 -27.90 44.82
N VAL A 71 37.67 -29.23 44.72
CA VAL A 71 37.36 -29.89 43.43
C VAL A 71 36.16 -30.85 43.50
N ASN A 72 35.72 -31.31 44.69
CA ASN A 72 34.61 -32.27 44.78
C ASN A 72 33.23 -31.71 45.20
N GLY A 73 33.10 -30.39 45.38
CA GLY A 73 31.82 -29.74 45.72
C GLY A 73 30.96 -29.28 44.53
N ASN A 74 31.59 -28.98 43.38
CA ASN A 74 30.90 -28.31 42.26
C ASN A 74 30.24 -29.25 41.24
N SER A 75 30.48 -30.56 41.32
CA SER A 75 29.84 -31.51 40.40
C SER A 75 28.38 -31.81 40.79
N LYS A 76 28.07 -31.91 42.10
CA LYS A 76 26.71 -32.21 42.58
C LYS A 76 25.76 -31.00 42.59
N VAL A 77 26.28 -29.78 42.64
CA VAL A 77 25.46 -28.55 42.57
C VAL A 77 25.03 -28.24 41.13
N ASN A 78 25.87 -28.56 40.14
CA ASN A 78 25.53 -28.37 38.73
C ASN A 78 24.57 -29.44 38.17
N GLU A 79 24.51 -30.64 38.74
CA GLU A 79 23.47 -31.63 38.39
C GLU A 79 22.12 -31.34 39.06
N ALA A 80 22.10 -30.72 40.24
CA ALA A 80 20.86 -30.32 40.91
C ALA A 80 20.22 -29.06 40.31
N LEU A 81 21.03 -28.16 39.70
CA LEU A 81 20.53 -26.98 39.00
C LEU A 81 20.13 -27.23 37.54
N SER A 82 20.56 -28.34 36.91
CA SER A 82 20.10 -28.71 35.56
C SER A 82 18.78 -29.49 35.53
N LYS A 83 18.31 -30.00 36.69
CA LYS A 83 17.06 -30.77 36.80
C LYS A 83 15.81 -29.97 37.19
N ASN A 84 15.94 -28.66 37.46
CA ASN A 84 14.79 -27.77 37.76
C ASN A 84 14.59 -26.63 36.74
N GLY A 85 15.31 -26.63 35.62
CA GLY A 85 15.14 -25.65 34.52
C GLY A 85 14.30 -26.15 33.36
N GLY A 86 13.46 -27.18 33.59
CA GLY A 86 12.56 -27.75 32.60
C GLY A 86 11.14 -27.19 32.70
N ASP A 87 11.00 -25.87 32.88
CA ASP A 87 9.72 -25.24 32.57
C ASP A 87 9.52 -25.42 31.07
N LYS A 88 8.69 -26.41 30.73
CA LYS A 88 7.91 -26.40 29.50
C LYS A 88 7.27 -25.01 29.45
N GLU A 89 7.89 -24.09 28.70
CA GLU A 89 7.20 -22.92 28.15
C GLU A 89 6.05 -23.51 27.34
N LYS A 90 4.92 -23.77 28.02
CA LYS A 90 3.65 -23.92 27.36
C LYS A 90 3.53 -22.63 26.57
N ASP A 91 3.57 -22.77 25.26
CA ASP A 91 3.20 -21.75 24.28
C ASP A 91 1.74 -21.36 24.58
N GLN A 92 1.55 -20.57 25.66
CA GLN A 92 0.28 -19.99 26.02
C GLN A 92 0.01 -19.02 24.91
N THR A 93 -0.85 -19.48 23.99
CA THR A 93 -1.28 -18.72 22.82
C THR A 93 -1.84 -17.40 23.35
N GLU A 94 -1.06 -16.33 23.23
CA GLU A 94 -1.41 -15.03 23.78
C GLU A 94 -2.77 -14.63 23.20
N LYS A 95 -3.78 -14.49 24.08
CA LYS A 95 -5.15 -14.23 23.64
C LYS A 95 -5.17 -12.91 22.87
N THR A 96 -5.62 -12.97 21.62
CA THR A 96 -5.71 -11.79 20.75
C THR A 96 -6.67 -10.77 21.36
N HIS A 97 -6.26 -9.50 21.40
CA HIS A 97 -7.07 -8.42 21.97
C HIS A 97 -8.42 -8.29 21.22
N PRO A 98 -9.57 -8.12 21.90
CA PRO A 98 -10.89 -8.10 21.27
C PRO A 98 -11.04 -7.07 20.14
N MET A 99 -10.36 -5.93 20.24
CA MET A 99 -10.42 -4.88 19.22
C MET A 99 -9.89 -5.34 17.85
N VAL A 100 -9.02 -6.36 17.80
CA VAL A 100 -8.58 -6.96 16.53
C VAL A 100 -9.78 -7.50 15.75
N TYR A 101 -10.71 -8.17 16.41
CA TYR A 101 -11.90 -8.70 15.76
C TYR A 101 -12.89 -7.59 15.38
N VAL A 102 -13.02 -6.55 16.21
CA VAL A 102 -13.84 -5.37 15.87
C VAL A 102 -13.32 -4.70 14.59
N VAL A 103 -12.01 -4.47 14.49
CA VAL A 103 -11.42 -3.89 13.27
C VAL A 103 -11.57 -4.82 12.07
N PHE A 104 -11.41 -6.14 12.27
CA PHE A 104 -11.63 -7.12 11.19
C PHE A 104 -13.05 -7.04 10.62
N PHE A 105 -14.08 -7.06 11.47
CA PHE A 105 -15.48 -7.02 11.02
C PHE A 105 -15.83 -5.67 10.39
N SER A 106 -15.37 -4.56 10.97
CA SER A 106 -15.58 -3.23 10.40
C SER A 106 -14.96 -3.13 9.00
N LEU A 107 -13.69 -3.53 8.87
CA LEU A 107 -12.99 -3.54 7.59
C LEU A 107 -13.67 -4.46 6.57
N LEU A 108 -14.19 -5.61 7.00
CA LEU A 108 -14.92 -6.52 6.13
C LEU A 108 -16.20 -5.88 5.56
N LEU A 109 -17.02 -5.24 6.39
CA LEU A 109 -18.24 -4.55 5.94
C LEU A 109 -17.91 -3.45 4.93
N ASP A 110 -16.90 -2.63 5.23
CA ASP A 110 -16.42 -1.58 4.34
C ASP A 110 -15.91 -2.13 2.99
N LEU A 111 -15.17 -3.24 3.01
CA LEU A 111 -14.63 -3.86 1.80
C LEU A 111 -15.72 -4.52 0.95
N LEU A 112 -16.73 -5.14 1.55
CA LEU A 112 -17.87 -5.69 0.83
C LEU A 112 -18.63 -4.59 0.07
N ALA A 113 -18.94 -3.49 0.75
CA ALA A 113 -19.60 -2.33 0.14
C ALA A 113 -18.74 -1.70 -0.98
N PHE A 114 -17.42 -1.64 -0.80
CA PHE A 114 -16.52 -1.08 -1.79
C PHE A 114 -16.36 -1.96 -3.04
N THR A 115 -16.20 -3.27 -2.86
CA THR A 115 -15.83 -4.18 -3.96
C THR A 115 -17.03 -4.63 -4.80
N MET A 116 -18.25 -4.56 -4.28
CA MET A 116 -19.45 -4.90 -5.04
C MET A 116 -19.71 -3.99 -6.24
N ILE A 117 -19.12 -2.79 -6.27
CA ILE A 117 -19.25 -1.90 -7.44
C ILE A 117 -18.43 -2.38 -8.64
N LEU A 118 -17.40 -3.22 -8.42
CA LEU A 118 -16.45 -3.58 -9.47
C LEU A 118 -17.11 -4.26 -10.68
N PRO A 119 -17.97 -5.28 -10.52
CA PRO A 119 -18.69 -5.90 -11.63
C PRO A 119 -19.82 -5.03 -12.19
N LEU A 120 -20.26 -4.01 -11.45
CA LEU A 120 -21.28 -3.06 -11.88
C LEU A 120 -20.73 -1.98 -12.81
N PHE A 121 -19.41 -1.75 -12.80
CA PHE A 121 -18.79 -0.68 -13.59
C PHE A 121 -19.16 -0.70 -15.07
N PRO A 122 -19.10 -1.83 -15.81
CA PRO A 122 -19.51 -1.83 -17.21
C PRO A 122 -20.95 -1.33 -17.41
N SER A 123 -21.91 -1.85 -16.65
CA SER A 123 -23.30 -1.41 -16.72
C SER A 123 -23.48 0.05 -16.30
N LEU A 124 -22.76 0.52 -15.28
CA LEU A 124 -22.78 1.92 -14.85
C LEU A 124 -22.25 2.84 -15.96
N LEU A 125 -21.12 2.48 -16.58
CA LEU A 125 -20.53 3.25 -17.67
C LEU A 125 -21.46 3.28 -18.88
N ASP A 126 -22.13 2.17 -19.21
CA ASP A 126 -23.12 2.12 -20.28
C ASP A 126 -24.34 2.99 -19.98
N HIS A 127 -24.78 3.03 -18.71
CA HIS A 127 -25.86 3.91 -18.27
C HIS A 127 -25.48 5.38 -18.43
N TYR A 128 -24.32 5.79 -17.91
CA TYR A 128 -23.88 7.18 -18.02
C TYR A 128 -23.49 7.57 -19.45
N HIS A 129 -23.00 6.65 -20.27
CA HIS A 129 -22.78 6.92 -21.69
C HIS A 129 -24.05 7.37 -22.42
N LYS A 130 -25.19 6.76 -22.07
CA LYS A 130 -26.50 7.05 -22.68
C LYS A 130 -27.18 8.27 -22.08
N ASN A 131 -26.94 8.54 -20.80
CA ASN A 131 -27.71 9.53 -20.04
C ASN A 131 -26.94 10.82 -19.70
N ASP A 132 -25.61 10.83 -19.79
CA ASP A 132 -24.80 12.03 -19.62
C ASP A 132 -24.81 12.85 -20.91
N GLY A 133 -24.86 14.19 -20.80
CA GLY A 133 -24.91 15.08 -21.96
C GLY A 133 -23.66 14.95 -22.86
N PRO A 134 -23.74 15.42 -24.13
CA PRO A 134 -22.60 15.38 -25.06
C PRO A 134 -21.37 16.13 -24.56
N ASP A 135 -21.57 17.20 -23.77
CA ASP A 135 -20.51 17.97 -23.10
C ASP A 135 -20.28 17.53 -21.63
N GLY A 136 -20.84 16.39 -21.24
CA GLY A 136 -20.73 15.84 -19.89
C GLY A 136 -19.32 15.31 -19.57
N LEU A 137 -19.05 15.15 -18.26
CA LEU A 137 -17.76 14.66 -17.78
C LEU A 137 -17.44 13.26 -18.34
N TYR A 138 -18.46 12.43 -18.60
CA TYR A 138 -18.26 11.10 -19.16
C TYR A 138 -17.53 11.17 -20.51
N GLN A 139 -18.01 12.03 -21.41
CA GLN A 139 -17.42 12.21 -22.73
C GLN A 139 -16.02 12.83 -22.66
N GLY A 140 -15.78 13.71 -21.68
CA GLY A 140 -14.45 14.27 -21.41
C GLY A 140 -13.44 13.19 -21.01
N ILE A 141 -13.78 12.34 -20.04
CA ILE A 141 -12.91 11.24 -19.61
C ILE A 141 -12.78 10.19 -20.73
N LEU A 142 -13.86 9.89 -21.46
CA LEU A 142 -13.81 8.97 -22.59
C LEU A 142 -12.84 9.45 -23.67
N ARG A 143 -12.78 10.75 -23.96
CA ARG A 143 -11.80 11.33 -24.89
C ARG A 143 -10.35 11.11 -24.41
N ILE A 144 -10.08 11.30 -23.12
CA ILE A 144 -8.75 11.03 -22.54
C ILE A 144 -8.41 9.55 -22.64
N VAL A 145 -9.36 8.65 -22.33
CA VAL A 145 -9.18 7.20 -22.41
C VAL A 145 -8.93 6.77 -23.86
N LYS A 146 -9.69 7.29 -24.83
CA LYS A 146 -9.48 7.02 -26.27
C LYS A 146 -8.13 7.53 -26.76
N TYR A 147 -7.73 8.74 -26.35
CA TYR A 147 -6.41 9.26 -26.66
C TYR A 147 -5.31 8.34 -26.14
N PHE A 148 -5.40 7.91 -24.88
CA PHE A 148 -4.45 6.96 -24.30
C PHE A 148 -4.48 5.60 -25.00
N GLN A 149 -5.67 5.07 -25.31
CA GLN A 149 -5.85 3.81 -26.04
C GLN A 149 -5.19 3.84 -27.42
N THR A 150 -5.39 4.92 -28.18
CA THR A 150 -4.76 5.11 -29.49
C THR A 150 -3.25 5.27 -29.34
N PHE A 151 -2.78 6.02 -28.34
CA PHE A 151 -1.36 6.20 -28.05
C PHE A 151 -0.65 4.87 -27.74
N VAL A 152 -1.28 3.97 -26.97
CA VAL A 152 -0.69 2.66 -26.66
C VAL A 152 -0.96 1.60 -27.72
N GLY A 153 -1.82 1.87 -28.71
CA GLY A 153 -2.21 0.90 -29.75
C GLY A 153 -3.13 -0.24 -29.25
N ALA A 154 -3.90 -0.01 -28.19
CA ALA A 154 -4.83 -1.01 -27.67
C ALA A 154 -6.11 -1.10 -28.53
N PRO A 155 -6.75 -2.28 -28.71
CA PRO A 155 -8.03 -2.38 -29.42
C PRO A 155 -9.21 -1.68 -28.71
N ASP A 156 -10.18 -1.17 -29.48
CA ASP A 156 -11.34 -0.40 -28.96
C ASP A 156 -12.20 -1.18 -27.95
N GLN A 157 -12.26 -2.50 -28.07
CA GLN A 157 -13.02 -3.37 -27.16
C GLN A 157 -12.54 -3.30 -25.69
N PHE A 158 -11.32 -2.78 -25.45
CA PHE A 158 -10.77 -2.59 -24.11
C PHE A 158 -11.04 -1.20 -23.52
N ASN A 159 -11.74 -0.32 -24.23
CA ASN A 159 -12.05 1.02 -23.72
C ASN A 159 -12.76 0.96 -22.36
N SER A 160 -13.69 0.02 -22.14
CA SER A 160 -14.33 -0.15 -20.83
C SER A 160 -13.35 -0.58 -19.73
N VAL A 161 -12.37 -1.42 -20.05
CA VAL A 161 -11.36 -1.89 -19.08
C VAL A 161 -10.37 -0.76 -18.77
N LEU A 162 -9.92 -0.01 -19.78
CA LEU A 162 -9.05 1.15 -19.61
C LEU A 162 -9.74 2.28 -18.84
N PHE A 163 -11.04 2.51 -19.09
CA PHE A 163 -11.85 3.45 -18.33
C PHE A 163 -11.98 3.00 -16.87
N GLY A 164 -12.28 1.72 -16.63
CA GLY A 164 -12.28 1.14 -15.28
C GLY A 164 -10.91 1.28 -14.58
N GLY A 165 -9.82 1.07 -15.33
CA GLY A 165 -8.45 1.30 -14.88
C GLY A 165 -8.20 2.76 -14.48
N PHE A 166 -8.65 3.71 -15.30
CA PHE A 166 -8.56 5.15 -14.99
C PHE A 166 -9.27 5.50 -13.68
N LEU A 167 -10.51 5.04 -13.50
CA LEU A 167 -11.26 5.26 -12.24
C LEU A 167 -10.60 4.56 -11.05
N GLY A 168 -10.05 3.36 -11.24
CA GLY A 168 -9.30 2.62 -10.22
C GLY A 168 -7.99 3.33 -9.82
N SER A 169 -7.27 3.87 -10.79
CA SER A 169 -6.06 4.68 -10.57
C SER A 169 -6.38 5.99 -9.87
N MET A 170 -7.46 6.69 -10.26
CA MET A 170 -7.96 7.87 -9.55
C MET A 170 -8.27 7.54 -8.09
N PHE A 171 -9.00 6.46 -7.84
CA PHE A 171 -9.34 6.03 -6.47
C PHE A 171 -8.10 5.69 -5.64
N SER A 172 -7.10 5.07 -6.25
CA SER A 172 -5.82 4.74 -5.61
C SER A 172 -4.96 5.98 -5.37
N TYR A 173 -5.00 6.96 -6.26
CA TYR A 173 -4.33 8.25 -6.08
C TYR A 173 -4.93 9.04 -4.90
N LEU A 174 -6.26 9.04 -4.76
CA LEU A 174 -6.92 9.66 -3.61
C LEU A 174 -6.55 8.98 -2.30
N GLN A 175 -6.45 7.65 -2.28
CA GLN A 175 -5.91 6.91 -1.12
C GLN A 175 -4.45 7.28 -0.83
N PHE A 176 -3.63 7.49 -1.86
CA PHE A 176 -2.25 7.94 -1.71
C PHE A 176 -2.19 9.28 -0.97
N VAL A 177 -3.00 10.27 -1.36
CA VAL A 177 -3.05 11.58 -0.70
C VAL A 177 -3.62 11.47 0.72
N ALA A 178 -4.70 10.70 0.90
CA ALA A 178 -5.41 10.66 2.17
C ALA A 178 -4.73 9.82 3.26
N SER A 179 -4.03 8.73 2.90
CA SER A 179 -3.52 7.75 3.90
C SER A 179 -2.54 8.36 4.93
N PRO A 180 -1.55 9.18 4.55
CA PRO A 180 -0.63 9.80 5.52
C PRO A 180 -1.32 10.87 6.36
N VAL A 181 -2.22 11.66 5.74
CA VAL A 181 -2.98 12.71 6.42
C VAL A 181 -3.89 12.10 7.50
N VAL A 182 -4.68 11.09 7.14
CA VAL A 182 -5.55 10.36 8.08
C VAL A 182 -4.72 9.67 9.18
N GLY A 183 -3.58 9.09 8.81
CA GLY A 183 -2.62 8.52 9.75
C GLY A 183 -2.15 9.52 10.80
N GLY A 184 -1.58 10.65 10.36
CA GLY A 184 -1.10 11.71 11.24
C GLY A 184 -2.20 12.37 12.07
N LEU A 185 -3.38 12.61 11.49
CA LEU A 185 -4.54 13.11 12.25
C LEU A 185 -4.95 12.16 13.37
N SER A 186 -4.88 10.85 13.13
CA SER A 186 -5.25 9.86 14.15
C SER A 186 -4.24 9.75 15.29
N ASP A 187 -2.96 10.09 15.04
CA ASP A 187 -1.93 10.17 16.10
C ASP A 187 -2.22 11.33 17.08
N VAL A 188 -2.94 12.37 16.65
CA VAL A 188 -3.28 13.55 17.47
C VAL A 188 -4.70 13.45 18.06
N TYR A 189 -5.69 13.13 17.25
CA TYR A 189 -7.11 13.13 17.67
C TYR A 189 -7.57 11.80 18.28
N GLY A 190 -6.79 10.74 18.15
CA GLY A 190 -7.14 9.36 18.55
C GLY A 190 -7.72 8.54 17.39
N ARG A 191 -7.63 7.22 17.51
CA ARG A 191 -8.01 6.29 16.43
C ARG A 191 -9.52 6.25 16.23
N ARG A 192 -10.30 6.23 17.31
CA ARG A 192 -11.76 6.08 17.24
C ARG A 192 -12.43 7.23 16.46
N ARG A 193 -12.05 8.47 16.78
CA ARG A 193 -12.66 9.67 16.17
C ARG A 193 -12.37 9.76 14.68
N VAL A 194 -11.12 9.51 14.31
CA VAL A 194 -10.70 9.56 12.90
C VAL A 194 -11.30 8.40 12.11
N LEU A 195 -11.40 7.20 12.70
CA LEU A 195 -12.05 6.05 12.06
C LEU A 195 -13.52 6.35 11.76
N LEU A 196 -14.27 6.84 12.73
CA LEU A 196 -15.68 7.21 12.52
C LEU A 196 -15.83 8.32 11.47
N THR A 197 -14.92 9.30 11.44
CA THR A 197 -14.94 10.36 10.41
C THR A 197 -14.77 9.78 9.01
N CYS A 198 -13.82 8.85 8.84
CA CYS A 198 -13.65 8.13 7.58
C CYS A 198 -14.90 7.32 7.20
N LEU A 199 -15.48 6.57 8.15
CA LEU A 199 -16.68 5.77 7.87
C LEU A 199 -17.89 6.63 7.49
N VAL A 200 -18.08 7.78 8.15
CA VAL A 200 -19.11 8.77 7.78
C VAL A 200 -18.87 9.30 6.36
N GLY A 201 -17.62 9.60 6.00
CA GLY A 201 -17.27 10.00 4.63
C GLY A 201 -17.55 8.91 3.59
N ILE A 202 -17.30 7.64 3.92
CA ILE A 202 -17.63 6.48 3.07
C ILE A 202 -19.14 6.34 2.91
N ALA A 203 -19.91 6.42 3.99
CA ALA A 203 -21.37 6.38 3.93
C ALA A 203 -21.93 7.54 3.10
N PHE A 204 -21.43 8.76 3.31
CA PHE A 204 -21.80 9.91 2.49
C PHE A 204 -21.49 9.69 1.00
N SER A 205 -20.37 9.05 0.68
CA SER A 205 -20.04 8.66 -0.69
C SER A 205 -21.06 7.72 -1.33
N TYR A 206 -21.61 6.76 -0.58
CA TYR A 206 -22.64 5.85 -1.07
C TYR A 206 -24.01 6.53 -1.15
N ALA A 207 -24.31 7.46 -0.25
CA ALA A 207 -25.51 8.30 -0.35
C ALA A 207 -25.48 9.16 -1.62
N LEU A 208 -24.34 9.78 -1.95
CA LEU A 208 -24.17 10.51 -3.20
C LEU A 208 -24.29 9.61 -4.43
N TRP A 209 -23.77 8.38 -4.36
CA TRP A 209 -23.96 7.41 -5.44
C TRP A 209 -25.43 7.02 -5.61
N ALA A 210 -26.17 6.85 -4.52
CA ALA A 210 -27.59 6.51 -4.58
C ALA A 210 -28.43 7.60 -5.26
N VAL A 211 -27.98 8.85 -5.28
CA VAL A 211 -28.68 9.96 -5.96
C VAL A 211 -27.97 10.43 -7.23
N SER A 212 -26.98 9.68 -7.72
CA SER A 212 -26.14 10.11 -8.86
C SER A 212 -26.82 9.92 -10.22
N HIS A 213 -27.72 10.84 -10.58
CA HIS A 213 -28.32 10.87 -11.92
C HIS A 213 -27.38 11.38 -13.02
N SER A 214 -26.24 11.98 -12.65
CA SER A 214 -25.22 12.47 -13.57
C SER A 214 -23.86 11.85 -13.28
N PHE A 215 -23.03 11.72 -14.32
CA PHE A 215 -21.72 11.08 -14.17
C PHE A 215 -20.78 11.90 -13.29
N ILE A 216 -20.87 13.23 -13.31
CA ILE A 216 -20.12 14.11 -12.41
C ILE A 216 -20.42 13.79 -10.95
N LEU A 217 -21.68 13.59 -10.58
CA LEU A 217 -22.07 13.28 -9.21
C LEU A 217 -21.59 11.88 -8.80
N PHE A 218 -21.60 10.93 -9.74
CA PHE A 218 -20.98 9.61 -9.54
C PHE A 218 -19.47 9.71 -9.30
N VAL A 219 -18.75 10.52 -10.08
CA VAL A 219 -17.31 10.73 -9.90
C VAL A 219 -17.03 11.43 -8.57
N MET A 220 -17.83 12.42 -8.17
CA MET A 220 -17.73 13.08 -6.85
C MET A 220 -17.96 12.09 -5.71
N ALA A 221 -18.93 11.19 -5.83
CA ALA A 221 -19.12 10.08 -4.90
C ALA A 221 -17.85 9.22 -4.79
N ARG A 222 -17.23 8.84 -5.92
CA ARG A 222 -15.96 8.09 -5.90
C ARG A 222 -14.81 8.89 -5.30
N PHE A 223 -14.78 10.21 -5.52
CA PHE A 223 -13.76 11.09 -5.00
C PHE A 223 -13.78 11.14 -3.46
N ILE A 224 -14.96 11.39 -2.88
CA ILE A 224 -15.17 11.42 -1.43
C ILE A 224 -14.89 10.05 -0.81
N GLY A 225 -15.35 8.98 -1.44
CA GLY A 225 -15.06 7.61 -1.00
C GLY A 225 -13.55 7.33 -1.00
N GLY A 226 -12.82 7.76 -2.03
CA GLY A 226 -11.37 7.59 -2.14
C GLY A 226 -10.59 8.32 -1.06
N LEU A 227 -10.95 9.57 -0.76
CA LEU A 227 -10.36 10.33 0.34
C LEU A 227 -10.68 9.74 1.72
N SER A 228 -11.87 9.16 1.86
CA SER A 228 -12.33 8.55 3.11
C SER A 228 -11.73 7.15 3.36
N LYS A 229 -11.10 6.53 2.36
CA LYS A 229 -10.44 5.21 2.48
C LYS A 229 -9.12 5.21 3.27
N GLY A 230 -8.78 6.32 3.92
CA GLY A 230 -7.76 6.33 4.98
C GLY A 230 -8.11 5.44 6.18
N ASN A 231 -9.37 4.98 6.32
CA ASN A 231 -9.75 3.98 7.32
C ASN A 231 -8.91 2.70 7.23
N VAL A 232 -8.44 2.30 6.05
CA VAL A 232 -7.60 1.11 5.87
C VAL A 232 -6.24 1.26 6.58
N SER A 233 -5.54 2.37 6.37
CA SER A 233 -4.25 2.64 7.05
C SER A 233 -4.47 2.78 8.55
N LEU A 234 -5.59 3.36 8.96
CA LEU A 234 -5.97 3.49 10.35
C LEU A 234 -6.23 2.13 10.99
N SER A 235 -6.91 1.21 10.31
CA SER A 235 -7.10 -0.18 10.76
C SER A 235 -5.77 -0.88 11.01
N MET A 236 -4.79 -0.74 10.11
CA MET A 236 -3.43 -1.27 10.31
C MET A 236 -2.74 -0.64 11.52
N SER A 237 -2.92 0.67 11.75
CA SER A 237 -2.40 1.38 12.92
C SER A 237 -3.03 0.86 14.22
N ILE A 238 -4.35 0.65 14.22
CA ILE A 238 -5.07 0.10 15.36
C ILE A 238 -4.60 -1.33 15.65
N MET A 239 -4.45 -2.18 14.61
CA MET A 239 -3.89 -3.52 14.77
C MET A 239 -2.50 -3.47 15.41
N ALA A 240 -1.67 -2.48 15.05
CA ALA A 240 -0.36 -2.28 15.64
C ALA A 240 -0.44 -1.84 17.11
N ASP A 241 -1.37 -0.94 17.46
CA ASP A 241 -1.58 -0.41 18.81
C ASP A 241 -2.01 -1.51 19.80
N VAL A 242 -2.93 -2.40 19.40
CA VAL A 242 -3.54 -3.41 20.31
C VAL A 242 -2.84 -4.76 20.32
N SER A 243 -1.93 -5.01 19.37
CA SER A 243 -1.25 -6.30 19.26
C SER A 243 0.15 -6.26 19.87
N SER A 244 0.44 -7.25 20.70
CA SER A 244 1.80 -7.54 21.15
C SER A 244 2.72 -7.86 19.96
N ASN A 245 4.03 -7.85 20.17
CA ASN A 245 4.99 -8.22 19.12
C ASN A 245 4.74 -9.64 18.56
N LYS A 246 4.26 -10.58 19.40
CA LYS A 246 3.90 -11.95 18.99
C LYS A 246 2.58 -11.98 18.20
N ALA A 247 1.56 -11.26 18.66
CA ALA A 247 0.23 -11.25 18.04
C ALA A 247 0.10 -10.29 16.84
N ARG A 248 1.08 -9.41 16.58
CA ARG A 248 0.97 -8.40 15.50
C ARG A 248 0.85 -9.01 14.11
N GLY A 249 1.54 -10.13 13.86
CA GLY A 249 1.40 -10.90 12.62
C GLY A 249 -0.02 -11.44 12.42
N VAL A 250 -0.67 -11.86 13.51
CA VAL A 250 -2.07 -12.31 13.50
C VAL A 250 -3.01 -11.18 13.10
N GLY A 251 -2.86 -10.00 13.71
CA GLY A 251 -3.68 -8.83 13.38
C GLY A 251 -3.55 -8.40 11.91
N MET A 252 -2.32 -8.35 11.40
CA MET A 252 -2.07 -7.99 9.99
C MET A 252 -2.54 -9.07 9.01
N ALA A 253 -2.45 -10.35 9.37
CA ALA A 253 -3.04 -11.42 8.58
C ALA A 253 -4.57 -11.32 8.53
N LEU A 254 -5.24 -10.95 9.63
CA LEU A 254 -6.68 -10.72 9.66
C LEU A 254 -7.11 -9.56 8.76
N VAL A 255 -6.34 -8.48 8.69
CA VAL A 255 -6.55 -7.41 7.70
C VAL A 255 -6.50 -8.00 6.28
N GLY A 256 -5.49 -8.80 5.96
CA GLY A 256 -5.39 -9.49 4.67
C GLY A 256 -6.60 -10.38 4.36
N ILE A 257 -7.07 -11.14 5.34
CA ILE A 257 -8.24 -12.02 5.20
C ILE A 257 -9.50 -11.20 4.90
N ALA A 258 -9.69 -10.06 5.58
CA ALA A 258 -10.82 -9.16 5.29
C ALA A 258 -10.78 -8.65 3.84
N PHE A 259 -9.59 -8.27 3.34
CA PHE A 259 -9.38 -7.95 1.91
C PHE A 259 -9.76 -9.11 1.00
N SER A 260 -9.23 -10.31 1.26
CA SER A 260 -9.52 -11.47 0.43
C SER A 260 -11.02 -11.80 0.41
N ILE A 261 -11.70 -11.84 1.56
CA ILE A 261 -13.14 -12.11 1.62
C ILE A 261 -13.93 -11.00 0.94
N GLY A 262 -13.61 -9.73 1.19
CA GLY A 262 -14.27 -8.59 0.55
C GLY A 262 -14.20 -8.69 -0.97
N PHE A 263 -13.01 -8.91 -1.53
CA PHE A 263 -12.79 -9.04 -2.97
C PHE A 263 -13.32 -10.35 -3.58
N ILE A 264 -13.73 -11.33 -2.78
CA ILE A 264 -14.44 -12.52 -3.25
C ILE A 264 -15.95 -12.28 -3.23
N VAL A 265 -16.49 -11.95 -2.06
CA VAL A 265 -17.93 -11.92 -1.80
C VAL A 265 -18.56 -10.66 -2.39
N GLY A 266 -17.88 -9.51 -2.30
CA GLY A 266 -18.38 -8.25 -2.86
C GLY A 266 -18.64 -8.34 -4.36
N PRO A 267 -17.69 -8.78 -5.20
CA PRO A 267 -17.94 -8.98 -6.62
C PRO A 267 -19.03 -10.01 -6.94
N VAL A 268 -19.24 -11.04 -6.11
CA VAL A 268 -20.39 -11.94 -6.29
C VAL A 268 -21.71 -11.17 -6.11
N ILE A 269 -21.83 -10.38 -5.04
CA ILE A 269 -23.00 -9.51 -4.79
C ILE A 269 -23.18 -8.51 -5.95
N GLY A 270 -22.08 -7.88 -6.37
CA GLY A 270 -22.05 -6.95 -7.50
C GLY A 270 -22.51 -7.58 -8.82
N ALA A 271 -22.08 -8.80 -9.12
CA ALA A 271 -22.49 -9.53 -10.32
C ALA A 271 -23.98 -9.90 -10.30
N LEU A 272 -24.53 -10.23 -9.12
CA LEU A 272 -25.98 -10.45 -8.96
C LEU A 272 -26.76 -9.17 -9.25
N PHE A 273 -26.34 -8.03 -8.70
CA PHE A 273 -26.92 -6.73 -9.04
C PHE A 273 -26.74 -6.37 -10.52
N ALA A 274 -25.60 -6.70 -11.14
CA ALA A 274 -25.33 -6.43 -12.54
C ALA A 274 -26.30 -7.21 -13.45
N LYS A 275 -26.50 -8.50 -13.16
CA LYS A 275 -27.45 -9.36 -13.87
C LYS A 275 -28.89 -8.87 -13.68
N TRP A 276 -29.27 -8.53 -12.45
CA TRP A 276 -30.58 -7.97 -12.16
C TRP A 276 -30.81 -6.65 -12.90
N ALA A 277 -29.82 -5.76 -12.90
CA ALA A 277 -29.88 -4.44 -13.55
C ALA A 277 -30.08 -4.51 -15.07
N GLN A 278 -29.59 -5.55 -15.74
CA GLN A 278 -29.80 -5.74 -17.18
C GLN A 278 -31.28 -5.89 -17.56
N ALA A 279 -32.12 -6.37 -16.63
CA ALA A 279 -33.57 -6.51 -16.83
C ALA A 279 -34.36 -5.26 -16.40
N GLN A 280 -33.70 -4.23 -15.87
CA GLN A 280 -34.35 -3.04 -15.33
C GLN A 280 -34.14 -1.84 -16.25
N THR A 281 -35.10 -0.91 -16.21
CA THR A 281 -34.97 0.41 -16.84
C THR A 281 -34.92 1.49 -15.77
N GLY A 282 -34.44 2.68 -16.12
CA GLY A 282 -34.33 3.81 -15.19
C GLY A 282 -33.15 3.72 -14.22
N ALA A 283 -33.33 4.22 -12.99
CA ALA A 283 -32.27 4.41 -12.00
C ALA A 283 -31.95 3.13 -11.20
N TRP A 284 -31.64 2.03 -11.90
CA TRP A 284 -31.32 0.74 -11.27
C TRP A 284 -30.10 0.82 -10.32
N PHE A 285 -29.17 1.76 -10.57
CA PHE A 285 -27.95 1.95 -9.77
C PHE A 285 -28.22 2.37 -8.33
N VAL A 286 -29.44 2.86 -8.03
CA VAL A 286 -29.86 3.25 -6.68
C VAL A 286 -29.82 2.05 -5.74
N TRP A 287 -30.26 0.87 -6.18
CA TRP A 287 -30.33 -0.34 -5.34
C TRP A 287 -28.98 -0.87 -4.84
N PRO A 288 -27.97 -1.09 -5.70
CA PRO A 288 -26.65 -1.46 -5.20
C PRO A 288 -26.01 -0.34 -4.36
N ALA A 289 -26.31 0.93 -4.66
CA ALA A 289 -25.80 2.06 -3.88
C ALA A 289 -26.42 2.14 -2.47
N THR A 290 -27.73 1.93 -2.34
CA THR A 290 -28.43 1.91 -1.05
C THR A 290 -28.05 0.69 -0.22
N PHE A 291 -27.77 -0.45 -0.86
CA PHE A 291 -27.21 -1.62 -0.17
C PHE A 291 -25.79 -1.35 0.34
N ALA A 292 -24.92 -0.72 -0.47
CA ALA A 292 -23.60 -0.30 0.01
C ALA A 292 -23.69 0.73 1.15
N LEU A 293 -24.64 1.66 1.08
CA LEU A 293 -24.93 2.62 2.13
C LEU A 293 -25.40 1.94 3.43
N SER A 294 -26.29 0.94 3.35
CA SER A 294 -26.77 0.23 4.54
C SER A 294 -25.66 -0.54 5.24
N LEU A 295 -24.74 -1.16 4.47
CA LEU A 295 -23.53 -1.78 5.01
C LEU A 295 -22.62 -0.75 5.70
N ALA A 296 -22.43 0.43 5.11
CA ALA A 296 -21.62 1.49 5.71
C ALA A 296 -22.26 2.07 6.99
N ILE A 297 -23.59 2.23 7.01
CA ILE A 297 -24.31 2.64 8.23
C ILE A 297 -24.20 1.57 9.31
N ALA A 298 -24.36 0.29 8.94
CA ALA A 298 -24.18 -0.82 9.87
C ALA A 298 -22.76 -0.83 10.46
N ASP A 299 -21.74 -0.55 9.64
CA ASP A 299 -20.35 -0.42 10.10
C ASP A 299 -20.16 0.76 11.07
N ILE A 300 -20.72 1.95 10.77
CA ILE A 300 -20.69 3.10 11.68
C ILE A 300 -21.33 2.75 13.02
N LEU A 301 -22.50 2.12 13.02
CA LEU A 301 -23.21 1.72 14.24
C LEU A 301 -22.39 0.68 15.02
N PHE A 302 -21.83 -0.31 14.32
CA PHE A 302 -20.99 -1.35 14.91
C PHE A 302 -19.73 -0.76 15.56
N VAL A 303 -18.99 0.09 14.87
CA VAL A 303 -17.81 0.77 15.42
C VAL A 303 -18.19 1.69 16.56
N THR A 304 -19.30 2.42 16.47
CA THR A 304 -19.75 3.29 17.56
C THR A 304 -20.05 2.50 18.83
N ALA A 305 -20.69 1.33 18.72
CA ALA A 305 -21.07 0.49 19.84
C ALA A 305 -19.90 -0.34 20.40
N CYS A 306 -19.07 -0.93 19.53
CA CYS A 306 -18.10 -1.95 19.93
C CYS A 306 -16.65 -1.44 20.01
N PHE A 307 -16.29 -0.38 19.30
CA PHE A 307 -14.91 0.08 19.22
C PHE A 307 -14.53 0.96 20.42
N LYS A 308 -13.48 0.55 21.13
CA LYS A 308 -12.85 1.33 22.21
C LYS A 308 -11.59 2.01 21.69
N GLU A 309 -11.31 3.20 22.21
CA GLU A 309 -10.11 3.96 21.84
C GLU A 309 -8.84 3.15 22.16
N THR A 310 -7.92 3.07 21.20
CA THR A 310 -6.68 2.30 21.32
C THR A 310 -5.45 3.17 21.54
N LEU A 311 -5.57 4.48 21.29
CA LEU A 311 -4.53 5.47 21.59
C LEU A 311 -4.96 6.39 22.76
N PRO A 312 -4.50 6.09 24.00
CA PRO A 312 -4.76 6.90 25.19
C PRO A 312 -4.28 8.35 25.02
N LYS A 313 -4.92 9.30 25.69
CA LYS A 313 -4.65 10.75 25.52
C LYS A 313 -3.19 11.10 25.84
N GLU A 314 -2.60 10.39 26.78
CA GLU A 314 -1.24 10.58 27.29
C GLU A 314 -0.19 10.19 26.25
N LYS A 315 -0.53 9.26 25.35
CA LYS A 315 0.34 8.77 24.27
C LYS A 315 0.13 9.50 22.94
N ARG A 316 -0.73 10.52 22.87
CA ARG A 316 -1.03 11.25 21.63
C ARG A 316 0.07 12.23 21.29
N ALA A 317 0.25 12.47 19.99
CA ALA A 317 1.11 13.54 19.51
C ALA A 317 0.56 14.91 19.96
N LYS A 318 1.45 15.79 20.45
CA LYS A 318 1.07 17.02 21.17
C LYS A 318 0.61 18.18 20.27
N SER A 319 0.83 18.14 18.95
CA SER A 319 0.50 19.28 18.07
C SER A 319 0.03 18.87 16.68
N VAL A 320 -1.18 19.32 16.33
CA VAL A 320 -1.71 19.29 14.95
C VAL A 320 -0.90 20.21 14.06
N ALA A 321 -0.42 21.36 14.55
CA ALA A 321 0.36 22.29 13.75
C ALA A 321 1.69 21.68 13.27
N ASN A 322 2.30 20.78 14.06
CA ASN A 322 3.45 20.00 13.60
C ASN A 322 3.07 18.90 12.59
N SER A 323 1.89 18.28 12.70
CA SER A 323 1.39 17.31 11.72
C SER A 323 0.84 17.95 10.43
N LEU A 324 0.24 19.14 10.48
CA LEU A 324 -0.45 19.79 9.36
C LEU A 324 0.42 20.83 8.63
N SER A 325 1.37 21.52 9.30
CA SER A 325 2.46 22.24 8.59
C SER A 325 3.35 21.28 7.78
N GLN A 326 3.26 19.98 8.10
CA GLN A 326 3.84 18.85 7.38
C GLN A 326 2.91 18.25 6.31
N ALA A 327 1.72 18.81 6.07
CA ALA A 327 0.82 18.35 5.00
C ALA A 327 1.54 18.30 3.64
N ALA A 328 2.49 19.21 3.40
CA ALA A 328 3.34 19.18 2.23
C ALA A 328 4.21 17.91 2.17
N SER A 329 4.86 17.50 3.27
CA SER A 329 5.64 16.24 3.36
C SER A 329 4.78 14.97 3.29
N TYR A 330 3.48 15.06 3.54
CA TYR A 330 2.51 13.98 3.32
C TYR A 330 2.04 13.85 1.87
N ILE A 331 2.31 14.87 1.05
CA ILE A 331 1.89 14.93 -0.36
C ILE A 331 3.12 14.76 -1.29
N TYR A 332 4.29 15.26 -0.89
CA TYR A 332 5.51 15.11 -1.68
C TYR A 332 6.02 13.68 -1.69
N VAL A 333 6.03 13.08 -2.89
CA VAL A 333 6.40 11.68 -3.11
C VAL A 333 7.77 11.33 -2.53
N LEU A 334 8.77 12.20 -2.71
CA LEU A 334 10.14 11.96 -2.21
C LEU A 334 10.21 11.93 -0.68
N ASP A 335 9.40 12.74 0.00
CA ASP A 335 9.36 12.78 1.46
C ASP A 335 8.70 11.53 2.05
N LEU A 336 7.74 10.94 1.33
CA LEU A 336 7.14 9.66 1.71
C LEU A 336 8.16 8.52 1.65
N PHE A 337 8.99 8.45 0.61
CA PHE A 337 10.07 7.46 0.54
C PHE A 337 11.15 7.67 1.60
N ARG A 338 11.35 8.92 2.05
CA ARG A 338 12.29 9.27 3.13
C ARG A 338 11.69 9.13 4.53
N PHE A 339 10.37 8.94 4.64
CA PHE A 339 9.62 8.98 5.89
C PHE A 339 9.91 10.26 6.72
N THR A 340 10.04 11.40 6.05
CA THR A 340 10.46 12.69 6.65
C THR A 340 9.57 13.13 7.83
N ALA A 341 8.30 12.75 7.82
CA ALA A 341 7.34 13.07 8.88
C ALA A 341 7.50 12.19 10.15
N VAL A 342 8.29 11.12 10.10
CA VAL A 342 8.61 10.26 11.25
C VAL A 342 9.83 10.83 11.96
N LYS A 343 9.67 11.24 13.22
CA LYS A 343 10.72 11.90 14.02
C LYS A 343 11.14 11.04 15.22
N ASP A 344 12.32 11.34 15.77
CA ASP A 344 12.82 10.71 17.00
C ASP A 344 13.01 9.19 16.90
N LEU A 345 13.27 8.70 15.68
CA LEU A 345 13.65 7.31 15.42
C LEU A 345 15.16 7.16 15.32
N PRO A 346 15.74 6.06 15.83
CA PRO A 346 17.13 5.72 15.56
C PRO A 346 17.41 5.71 14.05
N SER A 347 18.60 6.17 13.65
CA SER A 347 18.97 6.27 12.24
C SER A 347 18.99 4.91 11.52
N SER A 348 19.22 3.81 12.26
CA SER A 348 19.07 2.44 11.77
C SER A 348 17.63 2.13 11.37
N ASP A 349 16.69 2.42 12.25
CA ASP A 349 15.27 2.07 12.10
C ASP A 349 14.63 2.91 11.00
N LEU A 350 15.02 4.18 10.88
CA LEU A 350 14.58 5.03 9.78
C LEU A 350 15.08 4.51 8.43
N LYS A 351 16.34 4.09 8.33
CA LYS A 351 16.88 3.50 7.09
C LYS A 351 16.17 2.19 6.73
N GLU A 352 15.85 1.36 7.72
CA GLU A 352 15.07 0.14 7.49
C GLU A 352 13.64 0.47 7.04
N LEU A 353 13.00 1.47 7.63
CA LEU A 353 11.67 1.91 7.22
C LEU A 353 11.65 2.40 5.77
N GLN A 354 12.62 3.23 5.39
CA GLN A 354 12.82 3.68 4.00
C GLN A 354 13.01 2.50 3.05
N ARG A 355 13.86 1.53 3.41
CA ARG A 355 14.09 0.32 2.62
C ARG A 355 12.81 -0.50 2.44
N LEU A 356 12.07 -0.75 3.53
CA LEU A 356 10.79 -1.47 3.48
C LEU A 356 9.76 -0.74 2.61
N GLY A 357 9.72 0.60 2.69
CA GLY A 357 8.87 1.43 1.84
C GLY A 357 9.19 1.28 0.35
N VAL A 358 10.48 1.35 -0.02
CA VAL A 358 10.91 1.14 -1.42
C VAL A 358 10.60 -0.27 -1.90
N VAL A 359 10.90 -1.30 -1.11
CA VAL A 359 10.58 -2.70 -1.44
C VAL A 359 9.08 -2.87 -1.67
N TYR A 360 8.26 -2.33 -0.77
CA TYR A 360 6.79 -2.44 -0.85
C TYR A 360 6.23 -1.70 -2.06
N PHE A 361 6.73 -0.49 -2.35
CA PHE A 361 6.38 0.26 -3.54
C PHE A 361 6.73 -0.50 -4.82
N MET A 362 7.98 -0.96 -4.97
CA MET A 362 8.43 -1.68 -6.16
C MET A 362 7.65 -2.98 -6.38
N TYR A 363 7.45 -3.74 -5.29
CA TYR A 363 6.63 -4.94 -5.33
C TYR A 363 5.22 -4.64 -5.81
N LEU A 364 4.49 -3.71 -5.16
CA LEU A 364 3.11 -3.40 -5.53
C LEU A 364 2.99 -2.73 -6.90
N PHE A 365 3.99 -1.98 -7.33
CA PHE A 365 3.99 -1.30 -8.62
C PHE A 365 4.01 -2.33 -9.75
N LEU A 366 4.95 -3.28 -9.69
CA LEU A 366 5.05 -4.37 -10.66
C LEU A 366 3.88 -5.34 -10.54
N TYR A 367 3.56 -5.77 -9.31
CA TYR A 367 2.44 -6.66 -9.01
C TYR A 367 1.13 -6.15 -9.59
N SER A 368 0.74 -4.91 -9.27
CA SER A 368 -0.57 -4.37 -9.64
C SER A 368 -0.68 -4.08 -11.12
N GLY A 369 0.42 -3.69 -11.76
CA GLY A 369 0.49 -3.54 -13.20
C GLY A 369 0.23 -4.86 -13.92
N LEU A 370 0.97 -5.90 -13.56
CA LEU A 370 0.87 -7.23 -14.17
C LEU A 370 -0.45 -7.94 -13.83
N GLU A 371 -1.00 -7.70 -12.64
CA GLU A 371 -2.33 -8.16 -12.23
C GLU A 371 -3.43 -7.51 -13.09
N PHE A 372 -3.35 -6.20 -13.33
CA PHE A 372 -4.33 -5.49 -14.16
C PHE A 372 -4.30 -6.00 -15.62
N THR A 373 -3.11 -6.11 -16.22
CA THR A 373 -2.95 -6.59 -17.60
C THR A 373 -3.28 -8.07 -17.77
N LEU A 374 -3.48 -8.82 -16.69
CA LEU A 374 -3.85 -10.24 -16.75
C LEU A 374 -5.21 -10.43 -17.42
N THR A 375 -6.10 -9.45 -17.29
CA THR A 375 -7.38 -9.43 -18.00
C THR A 375 -7.19 -9.33 -19.51
N PHE A 376 -6.22 -8.55 -19.99
CA PHE A 376 -5.86 -8.48 -21.40
C PHE A 376 -5.23 -9.79 -21.87
N LEU A 377 -4.28 -10.33 -21.12
CA LEU A 377 -3.56 -11.56 -21.45
C LEU A 377 -4.52 -12.75 -21.60
N THR A 378 -5.39 -12.94 -20.61
CA THR A 378 -6.32 -14.09 -20.60
C THR A 378 -7.37 -14.00 -21.70
N HIS A 379 -7.81 -12.79 -22.04
CA HIS A 379 -8.71 -12.59 -23.17
C HIS A 379 -8.01 -12.83 -24.51
N HIS A 380 -6.82 -12.24 -24.74
CA HIS A 380 -6.11 -12.36 -26.01
C HIS A 380 -5.55 -13.76 -26.28
N LYS A 381 -4.99 -14.41 -25.26
CA LYS A 381 -4.26 -15.67 -25.44
C LYS A 381 -5.12 -16.91 -25.26
N PHE A 382 -6.18 -16.81 -24.45
CA PHE A 382 -7.03 -17.95 -24.08
C PHE A 382 -8.51 -17.72 -24.38
N SER A 383 -8.89 -16.59 -24.99
CA SER A 383 -10.28 -16.24 -25.30
C SER A 383 -11.20 -16.27 -24.08
N TYR A 384 -10.68 -15.94 -22.90
CA TYR A 384 -11.48 -15.97 -21.68
C TYR A 384 -12.62 -14.95 -21.76
N THR A 385 -13.81 -15.43 -21.39
CA THR A 385 -14.99 -14.60 -21.14
C THR A 385 -14.83 -13.82 -19.84
N LYS A 386 -15.61 -12.74 -19.68
CA LYS A 386 -15.67 -11.97 -18.42
C LYS A 386 -16.00 -12.86 -17.20
N MET A 387 -16.83 -13.88 -17.39
CA MET A 387 -17.18 -14.86 -16.35
C MET A 387 -15.99 -15.74 -15.94
N GLN A 388 -15.23 -16.24 -16.92
CA GLN A 388 -14.01 -17.03 -16.64
C GLN A 388 -12.95 -16.21 -15.92
N GLN A 389 -12.78 -14.93 -16.28
CA GLN A 389 -11.90 -14.01 -15.54
C GLN A 389 -12.40 -13.79 -14.11
N GLY A 390 -13.72 -13.70 -13.89
CA GLY A 390 -14.31 -13.64 -12.56
C GLY A 390 -13.97 -14.86 -11.70
N TRP A 391 -14.15 -16.07 -12.22
CA TRP A 391 -13.78 -17.31 -11.53
C TRP A 391 -12.28 -17.44 -11.27
N MET A 392 -11.45 -16.94 -12.18
CA MET A 392 -9.99 -16.88 -12.00
C MET A 392 -9.62 -16.01 -10.79
N PHE A 393 -10.13 -14.77 -10.71
CA PHE A 393 -9.86 -13.89 -9.56
C PHE A 393 -10.49 -14.42 -8.26
N PHE A 394 -11.65 -15.09 -8.34
CA PHE A 394 -12.24 -15.80 -7.21
C PHE A 394 -11.27 -16.87 -6.66
N ALA A 395 -10.71 -17.72 -7.52
CA ALA A 395 -9.78 -18.77 -7.10
C ALA A 395 -8.48 -18.20 -6.49
N ILE A 396 -7.94 -17.11 -7.06
CA ILE A 396 -6.80 -16.38 -6.52
C ILE A 396 -7.11 -15.86 -5.11
N GLY A 397 -8.23 -15.13 -4.96
CA GLY A 397 -8.65 -14.57 -3.68
C GLY A 397 -8.91 -15.64 -2.63
N LEU A 398 -9.55 -16.75 -3.01
CA LEU A 398 -9.82 -17.86 -2.10
C LEU A 398 -8.53 -18.51 -1.60
N THR A 399 -7.58 -18.74 -2.50
CA THR A 399 -6.24 -19.25 -2.15
C THR A 399 -5.54 -18.31 -1.17
N MET A 400 -5.60 -16.99 -1.42
CA MET A 400 -5.05 -15.98 -0.52
C MET A 400 -5.72 -16.01 0.86
N ALA A 401 -7.06 -16.06 0.94
CA ALA A 401 -7.80 -16.11 2.19
C ALA A 401 -7.43 -17.35 3.02
N VAL A 402 -7.36 -18.52 2.38
CA VAL A 402 -7.00 -19.79 3.03
C VAL A 402 -5.58 -19.72 3.56
N LEU A 403 -4.61 -19.27 2.76
CA LEU A 403 -3.21 -19.19 3.19
C LEU A 403 -3.01 -18.14 4.27
N GLN A 404 -3.70 -17.00 4.19
CA GLN A 404 -3.63 -15.96 5.23
C GLN A 404 -4.25 -16.44 6.54
N GLY A 405 -5.39 -17.14 6.49
CA GLY A 405 -6.09 -17.71 7.63
C GLY A 405 -5.38 -18.87 8.30
N SER A 406 -4.67 -19.69 7.52
CA SER A 406 -4.02 -20.91 8.00
C SER A 406 -2.52 -20.74 8.27
N PHE A 407 -1.74 -20.38 7.26
CA PHE A 407 -0.28 -20.36 7.34
C PHE A 407 0.23 -19.01 7.86
N VAL A 408 -0.10 -17.91 7.18
CA VAL A 408 0.51 -16.59 7.44
C VAL A 408 0.17 -16.08 8.84
N ARG A 409 -1.07 -16.27 9.30
CA ARG A 409 -1.49 -15.93 10.67
C ARG A 409 -0.66 -16.62 11.76
N ARG A 410 -0.06 -17.79 11.46
CA ARG A 410 0.72 -18.60 12.43
C ARG A 410 2.23 -18.38 12.31
N VAL A 411 2.68 -17.48 11.44
CA VAL A 411 4.11 -17.20 11.26
C VAL A 411 4.66 -16.48 12.50
N PRO A 412 5.69 -17.03 13.17
CA PRO A 412 6.26 -16.40 14.36
C PRO A 412 7.02 -15.11 13.99
N PRO A 413 7.24 -14.21 14.97
CA PRO A 413 7.89 -12.93 14.71
C PRO A 413 9.25 -13.01 14.03
N SER A 414 10.07 -14.00 14.40
CA SER A 414 11.42 -14.25 13.86
C SER A 414 11.42 -14.81 12.43
N ARG A 415 10.28 -15.34 11.95
CA ARG A 415 10.17 -15.84 10.57
C ARG A 415 9.43 -14.86 9.67
N THR A 416 8.89 -13.76 10.19
CA THR A 416 8.10 -12.79 9.40
C THR A 416 8.87 -12.27 8.19
N LYS A 417 10.14 -11.89 8.37
CA LYS A 417 11.01 -11.46 7.27
C LYS A 417 11.30 -12.58 6.28
N SER A 418 11.70 -13.75 6.77
CA SER A 418 11.99 -14.91 5.92
C SER A 418 10.79 -15.31 5.05
N THR A 419 9.58 -15.27 5.63
CA THR A 419 8.32 -15.49 4.91
C THR A 419 8.08 -14.42 3.84
N ALA A 420 8.29 -13.13 4.14
CA ALA A 420 8.18 -12.07 3.12
C ALA A 420 9.20 -12.25 1.97
N VAL A 421 10.45 -12.61 2.30
CA VAL A 421 11.50 -12.90 1.32
C VAL A 421 11.14 -14.10 0.45
N LEU A 422 10.59 -15.17 1.02
CA LEU A 422 10.11 -16.32 0.26
C LEU A 422 8.94 -15.93 -0.65
N GLY A 423 7.99 -15.11 -0.17
CA GLY A 423 6.91 -14.59 -1.00
C GLY A 423 7.43 -13.78 -2.21
N LEU A 424 8.40 -12.89 -1.99
CA LEU A 424 9.08 -12.15 -3.08
C LEU A 424 9.91 -13.03 -4.02
N LEU A 425 10.36 -14.20 -3.56
CA LEU A 425 11.01 -15.17 -4.44
C LEU A 425 9.99 -15.87 -5.33
N LEU A 426 8.83 -16.25 -4.77
CA LEU A 426 7.79 -17.01 -5.48
C LEU A 426 7.05 -16.21 -6.55
N ILE A 427 7.01 -14.86 -6.44
CA ILE A 427 6.36 -14.02 -7.45
C ILE A 427 7.13 -13.98 -8.78
N ILE A 428 8.45 -14.22 -8.75
CA ILE A 428 9.30 -14.21 -9.93
C ILE A 428 8.94 -15.36 -10.89
N PRO A 429 9.00 -16.65 -10.47
CA PRO A 429 8.58 -17.76 -11.33
C PRO A 429 7.08 -17.69 -11.64
N SER A 430 6.25 -17.11 -10.77
CA SER A 430 4.84 -16.87 -11.07
C SER A 430 4.64 -16.06 -12.36
N PHE A 431 5.22 -14.85 -12.44
CA PHE A 431 5.05 -14.02 -13.64
C PHE A 431 5.81 -14.55 -14.85
N ILE A 432 6.92 -15.29 -14.65
CA ILE A 432 7.56 -16.03 -15.75
C ILE A 432 6.61 -17.08 -16.33
N CYS A 433 5.97 -17.89 -15.48
CA CYS A 433 4.96 -18.86 -15.91
C CYS A 433 3.79 -18.18 -16.63
N VAL A 434 3.27 -17.07 -16.10
CA VAL A 434 2.17 -16.32 -16.75
C VAL A 434 2.60 -15.76 -18.12
N GLY A 435 3.80 -15.18 -18.23
CA GLY A 435 4.33 -14.65 -19.49
C GLY A 435 4.55 -15.72 -20.55
N LEU A 436 5.03 -16.90 -20.15
CA LEU A 436 5.28 -18.04 -21.02
C LEU A 436 4.07 -18.97 -21.21
N ALA A 437 2.94 -18.69 -20.56
CA ALA A 437 1.78 -19.58 -20.53
C ALA A 437 1.21 -19.79 -21.94
N SER A 438 1.49 -20.92 -22.58
CA SER A 438 0.85 -21.32 -23.84
C SER A 438 -0.33 -22.26 -23.62
N THR A 439 -0.47 -22.80 -22.40
CA THR A 439 -1.57 -23.67 -21.99
C THR A 439 -2.22 -23.13 -20.71
N PRO A 440 -3.51 -23.40 -20.48
CA PRO A 440 -4.18 -23.00 -19.23
C PRO A 440 -3.52 -23.58 -17.98
N VAL A 441 -2.92 -24.77 -18.07
CA VAL A 441 -2.21 -25.40 -16.94
C VAL A 441 -1.04 -24.54 -16.47
N LEU A 442 -0.19 -24.07 -17.39
CA LEU A 442 0.95 -23.23 -17.04
C LEU A 442 0.51 -21.87 -16.49
N LEU A 443 -0.58 -21.31 -17.05
CA LEU A 443 -1.23 -20.13 -16.50
C LEU A 443 -1.65 -20.36 -15.04
N TYR A 444 -2.39 -21.43 -14.76
CA TYR A 444 -2.89 -21.72 -13.42
C TYR A 444 -1.78 -22.00 -12.39
N VAL A 445 -0.69 -22.65 -12.80
CA VAL A 445 0.51 -22.78 -11.95
C VAL A 445 1.06 -21.39 -11.60
N GLY A 446 1.19 -20.51 -12.59
CA GLY A 446 1.61 -19.12 -12.39
C GLY A 446 0.68 -18.36 -11.43
N LEU A 447 -0.64 -18.48 -11.60
CA LEU A 447 -1.64 -17.81 -10.77
C LEU A 447 -1.72 -18.38 -9.34
N PHE A 448 -1.47 -19.68 -9.16
CA PHE A 448 -1.36 -20.27 -7.84
C PHE A 448 -0.14 -19.72 -7.09
N LEU A 449 1.03 -19.67 -7.74
CA LEU A 449 2.24 -19.08 -7.16
C LEU A 449 2.05 -17.57 -6.87
N PHE A 450 1.33 -16.87 -7.73
CA PHE A 450 0.94 -15.47 -7.54
C PHE A 450 0.12 -15.29 -6.25
N ALA A 451 -0.91 -16.12 -6.06
CA ALA A 451 -1.76 -16.09 -4.88
C ALA A 451 -0.97 -16.40 -3.59
N VAL A 452 -0.12 -17.44 -3.63
CA VAL A 452 0.75 -17.82 -2.50
C VAL A 452 1.70 -16.68 -2.12
N SER A 453 2.37 -16.09 -3.10
CA SER A 453 3.27 -14.96 -2.89
C SER A 453 2.55 -13.80 -2.21
N THR A 454 1.43 -13.36 -2.79
CA THR A 454 0.69 -12.18 -2.33
C THR A 454 0.09 -12.37 -0.94
N ALA A 455 -0.37 -13.60 -0.64
CA ALA A 455 -0.81 -13.98 0.69
C ALA A 455 0.26 -13.74 1.76
N MET A 456 1.53 -13.96 1.41
CA MET A 456 2.69 -13.83 2.31
C MET A 456 3.25 -12.40 2.36
N VAL A 457 3.50 -11.77 1.22
CA VAL A 457 4.27 -10.50 1.15
C VAL A 457 3.55 -9.37 1.87
N VAL A 458 2.27 -9.12 1.57
CA VAL A 458 1.57 -7.93 2.09
C VAL A 458 1.42 -7.97 3.62
N PRO A 459 0.91 -9.04 4.25
CA PRO A 459 0.79 -9.10 5.71
C PRO A 459 2.14 -9.09 6.43
N CYS A 460 3.14 -9.82 5.90
CA CYS A 460 4.46 -9.88 6.54
C CYS A 460 5.20 -8.54 6.45
N MET A 461 5.18 -7.86 5.30
CA MET A 461 5.79 -6.53 5.15
C MET A 461 5.12 -5.50 6.06
N THR A 462 3.78 -5.51 6.13
CA THR A 462 3.03 -4.63 7.04
C THR A 462 3.37 -4.94 8.50
N THR A 463 3.54 -6.21 8.85
CA THR A 463 3.97 -6.63 10.20
C THR A 463 5.38 -6.12 10.52
N LEU A 464 6.33 -6.19 9.58
CA LEU A 464 7.69 -5.66 9.81
C LEU A 464 7.66 -4.15 10.05
N VAL A 465 6.96 -3.39 9.20
CA VAL A 465 6.81 -1.94 9.36
C VAL A 465 6.12 -1.57 10.66
N SER A 466 5.13 -2.37 11.08
CA SER A 466 4.38 -2.12 12.32
C SER A 466 5.18 -2.27 13.61
N ARG A 467 6.36 -2.89 13.55
CA ARG A 467 7.29 -2.95 14.68
C ARG A 467 8.09 -1.65 14.83
N LEU A 468 8.28 -0.92 13.73
CA LEU A 468 9.00 0.34 13.69
C LEU A 468 8.08 1.51 14.09
N GLY A 469 8.66 2.58 14.62
CA GLY A 469 7.90 3.74 15.10
C GLY A 469 7.43 3.61 16.54
N ALA A 470 7.48 4.72 17.29
CA ALA A 470 6.87 4.81 18.62
C ALA A 470 5.34 4.82 18.55
N ASP A 471 4.67 4.51 19.66
CA ASP A 471 3.19 4.44 19.77
C ASP A 471 2.49 5.70 19.21
N HIS A 472 3.06 6.88 19.46
CA HIS A 472 2.50 8.18 19.07
C HIS A 472 2.66 8.52 17.58
N GLN A 473 3.32 7.67 16.78
CA GLN A 473 3.55 7.88 15.35
C GLN A 473 3.10 6.68 14.49
N LYS A 474 2.45 5.67 15.08
CA LYS A 474 2.00 4.46 14.35
C LYS A 474 1.06 4.81 13.20
N GLY A 475 0.19 5.81 13.39
CA GLY A 475 -0.70 6.32 12.35
C GLY A 475 0.07 6.86 11.17
N THR A 476 1.05 7.71 11.43
CA THR A 476 1.94 8.31 10.42
C THR A 476 2.73 7.24 9.66
N VAL A 477 3.39 6.32 10.38
CA VAL A 477 4.19 5.24 9.77
C VAL A 477 3.33 4.35 8.85
N MET A 478 2.18 3.90 9.33
CA MET A 478 1.24 3.08 8.54
C MET A 478 0.59 3.86 7.41
N GLY A 479 0.30 5.14 7.63
CA GLY A 479 -0.27 6.04 6.64
C GLY A 479 0.67 6.23 5.45
N ILE A 480 1.95 6.52 5.70
CA ILE A 480 2.99 6.64 4.67
C ILE A 480 3.18 5.30 3.95
N PHE A 481 3.32 4.20 4.69
CA PHE A 481 3.50 2.88 4.10
C PHE A 481 2.34 2.49 3.17
N ARG A 482 1.10 2.78 3.60
CA ARG A 482 -0.10 2.57 2.79
C ARG A 482 -0.15 3.50 1.58
N SER A 483 0.26 4.75 1.75
CA SER A 483 0.34 5.74 0.68
C SER A 483 1.28 5.31 -0.44
N LEU A 484 2.48 4.80 -0.10
CA LEU A 484 3.40 4.23 -1.09
C LEU A 484 2.74 3.08 -1.87
N GLY A 485 2.05 2.17 -1.19
CA GLY A 485 1.31 1.09 -1.85
C GLY A 485 0.10 1.54 -2.67
N ALA A 486 -0.49 2.71 -2.37
CA ALA A 486 -1.57 3.31 -3.13
C ALA A 486 -1.05 4.04 -4.38
N LEU A 487 0.08 4.75 -4.27
CA LEU A 487 0.78 5.35 -5.40
C LEU A 487 1.20 4.27 -6.40
N ALA A 488 1.80 3.19 -5.90
CA ALA A 488 2.19 2.04 -6.71
C ALA A 488 1.03 1.45 -7.52
N ARG A 489 -0.16 1.32 -6.91
CA ARG A 489 -1.39 0.83 -7.59
C ARG A 489 -2.03 1.87 -8.51
N ALA A 490 -1.80 3.16 -8.28
CA ALA A 490 -2.27 4.19 -9.19
C ALA A 490 -1.45 4.21 -10.50
N SER A 491 -0.12 4.05 -10.40
CA SER A 491 0.79 4.14 -11.55
C SER A 491 1.10 2.80 -12.22
N GLY A 492 1.09 1.69 -11.48
CA GLY A 492 1.45 0.35 -11.99
C GLY A 492 0.63 -0.10 -13.20
N PRO A 493 -0.72 -0.06 -13.16
CA PRO A 493 -1.57 -0.41 -14.29
C PRO A 493 -1.30 0.41 -15.55
N ILE A 494 -0.99 1.70 -15.41
CA ILE A 494 -0.69 2.60 -16.53
C ILE A 494 0.60 2.14 -17.22
N VAL A 495 1.68 1.99 -16.45
CA VAL A 495 2.99 1.62 -17.00
C VAL A 495 2.98 0.21 -17.58
N ALA A 496 2.35 -0.75 -16.88
CA ALA A 496 2.24 -2.12 -17.38
C ALA A 496 1.36 -2.21 -18.63
N SER A 497 0.29 -1.39 -18.75
CA SER A 497 -0.51 -1.35 -19.97
C SER A 497 0.28 -0.80 -21.16
N VAL A 498 1.05 0.29 -20.97
CA VAL A 498 1.94 0.82 -22.00
C VAL A 498 2.93 -0.26 -22.45
N ALA A 499 3.60 -0.93 -21.51
CA ALA A 499 4.53 -2.01 -21.83
C ALA A 499 3.85 -3.17 -22.56
N TYR A 500 2.69 -3.62 -22.06
CA TYR A 500 1.93 -4.74 -22.62
C TYR A 500 1.61 -4.54 -24.10
N TRP A 501 1.15 -3.34 -24.47
CA TRP A 501 0.78 -3.03 -25.85
C TRP A 501 1.96 -2.61 -26.72
N SER A 502 3.02 -2.03 -26.14
CA SER A 502 4.19 -1.57 -26.92
C SER A 502 5.19 -2.67 -27.22
N VAL A 503 5.48 -3.57 -26.26
CA VAL A 503 6.52 -4.61 -26.38
C VAL A 503 5.97 -6.04 -26.31
N GLY A 504 4.64 -6.18 -26.16
CA GLY A 504 3.94 -7.45 -26.11
C GLY A 504 3.82 -8.05 -24.71
N SER A 505 2.89 -8.99 -24.57
CA SER A 505 2.54 -9.62 -23.29
C SER A 505 3.72 -10.41 -22.70
N SER A 506 4.33 -11.32 -23.46
CA SER A 506 5.39 -12.20 -22.95
C SER A 506 6.57 -11.40 -22.40
N THR A 507 7.05 -10.41 -23.15
CA THR A 507 8.13 -9.50 -22.73
C THR A 507 7.76 -8.75 -21.47
N THR A 508 6.55 -8.20 -21.39
CA THR A 508 6.08 -7.42 -20.24
C THR A 508 6.08 -8.24 -18.95
N TYR A 509 5.55 -9.47 -18.99
CA TYR A 509 5.52 -10.35 -17.82
C TYR A 509 6.91 -10.89 -17.44
N LEU A 510 7.75 -11.24 -18.41
CA LEU A 510 9.12 -11.70 -18.15
C LEU A 510 9.99 -10.60 -17.54
N VAL A 511 9.99 -9.41 -18.14
CA VAL A 511 10.75 -8.26 -17.62
C VAL A 511 10.21 -7.85 -16.25
N GLY A 512 8.89 -7.76 -16.09
CA GLY A 512 8.27 -7.45 -14.80
C GLY A 512 8.60 -8.48 -13.71
N GLY A 513 8.63 -9.77 -14.06
CA GLY A 513 9.07 -10.86 -13.19
C GLY A 513 10.55 -10.74 -12.79
N ILE A 514 11.45 -10.43 -13.73
CA ILE A 514 12.88 -10.24 -13.47
C ILE A 514 13.12 -9.01 -12.60
N LEU A 515 12.40 -7.90 -12.84
CA LEU A 515 12.53 -6.68 -12.03
C LEU A 515 12.16 -6.90 -10.55
N LEU A 516 11.35 -7.92 -10.21
CA LEU A 516 11.05 -8.31 -8.83
C LEU A 516 12.24 -8.93 -8.08
N VAL A 517 13.33 -9.28 -8.77
CA VAL A 517 14.61 -9.65 -8.14
C VAL A 517 15.15 -8.50 -7.29
N VAL A 518 14.95 -7.25 -7.71
CA VAL A 518 15.45 -6.06 -6.98
C VAL A 518 14.84 -5.95 -5.58
N PRO A 519 13.50 -5.86 -5.40
CA PRO A 519 12.91 -5.82 -4.07
C PRO A 519 13.21 -7.10 -3.25
N TRP A 520 13.37 -8.26 -3.89
CA TRP A 520 13.79 -9.50 -3.21
C TRP A 520 15.20 -9.38 -2.60
N ILE A 521 16.19 -8.94 -3.37
CA ILE A 521 17.57 -8.73 -2.87
C ILE A 521 17.59 -7.68 -1.77
N MET A 522 16.88 -6.56 -1.97
CA MET A 522 16.81 -5.47 -1.00
C MET A 522 16.26 -5.93 0.34
N LEU A 523 15.16 -6.70 0.35
CA LEU A 523 14.60 -7.22 1.59
C LEU A 523 15.50 -8.28 2.24
N LYS A 524 16.11 -9.16 1.44
CA LYS A 524 17.03 -10.19 1.94
C LYS A 524 18.23 -9.58 2.65
N ARG A 525 18.76 -8.45 2.14
CA ARG A 525 19.88 -7.70 2.74
C ARG A 525 19.48 -6.82 3.92
N SER A 526 18.20 -6.75 4.30
CA SER A 526 17.81 -5.97 5.48
C SER A 526 18.39 -6.55 6.77
N ILE A 527 18.61 -5.71 7.77
CA ILE A 527 19.25 -6.13 9.05
C ILE A 527 18.19 -6.60 10.05
N LEU A 528 16.90 -6.41 9.76
CA LEU A 528 15.79 -6.88 10.59
C LEU A 528 15.88 -8.39 10.82
N GLU A 529 15.72 -8.84 12.07
CA GLU A 529 15.57 -10.26 12.44
C GLU A 529 14.09 -10.64 12.66
#